data_AF-A0A7S1RLN3-F1
#
_entry.id   AF-A0A7S1RLN3-F1
#
_cell.length_a   1.000
_cell.length_b   1.000
_cell.length_c   1.000
_cell.angle_alpha   90.00
_cell.angle_beta   90.00
_cell.angle_gamma   90.00
#
_symmetry.space_group_name_H-M   'P 1'
#
loop_
_entity.id
_entity.type
_entity.pdbx_description
1 polymer ?
#
loop_
_entity_poly.entity_id
_entity_poly.type
_entity_poly.pdbx_seq_one_letter_code
_entity_poly.pdbx_strand_id
1 'polypeptide(L)'
;NALLQTGDAFLLEHNSTSGRDSIWSDDKYGEGKNWLGLQLMLVRDQRARSRSWTDDLSRVIDLATGEASNPESRRVWQDAVRRASEATRSQEAIAEDRA
;
A
#
# COMPACT_ATOMS: atom_id res chain seq x y z
N ASN A 1 5.88 13.33 14.36
CA ASN A 1 6.38 12.43 13.30
C ASN A 1 5.17 11.96 12.51
N ALA A 2 4.95 12.48 11.29
CA ALA A 2 3.72 12.29 10.52
C ALA A 2 3.42 10.81 10.23
N LEU A 3 4.45 9.97 10.09
CA LEU A 3 4.28 8.53 9.85
C LEU A 3 3.56 7.80 11.00
N LEU A 4 3.75 8.24 12.25
CA LEU A 4 3.06 7.64 13.40
C LEU A 4 1.59 8.09 13.50
N GLN A 5 1.27 9.27 12.95
CA GLN A 5 -0.09 9.81 12.98
C GLN A 5 -1.03 9.10 12.00
N THR A 6 -0.49 8.32 11.07
CA THR A 6 -1.30 7.49 10.16
C THR A 6 -1.95 6.29 10.88
N GLY A 7 -1.61 6.05 12.15
CA GLY A 7 -2.22 4.99 12.96
C GLY A 7 -2.04 3.62 12.33
N ASP A 8 -3.12 2.87 12.23
CA ASP A 8 -3.20 1.54 11.61
C ASP A 8 -3.58 1.58 10.13
N ALA A 9 -3.62 2.76 9.49
CA ALA A 9 -4.04 2.87 8.09
C ALA A 9 -3.11 2.10 7.13
N PHE A 10 -3.69 1.52 6.08
CA PHE A 10 -2.96 1.05 4.91
C PHE A 10 -2.38 2.25 4.15
N LEU A 11 -1.07 2.24 3.88
CA LEU A 11 -0.41 3.32 3.16
C LEU A 11 -0.29 2.96 1.69
N LEU A 12 -0.84 3.82 0.83
CA LEU A 12 -0.80 3.71 -0.62
C LEU A 12 0.04 4.85 -1.19
N GLU A 13 1.07 4.51 -1.96
CA GLU A 13 1.69 5.46 -2.89
C GLU A 13 0.85 5.44 -4.17
N HIS A 14 0.00 6.47 -4.30
CA HIS A 14 -0.88 6.63 -5.44
C HIS A 14 -0.22 7.49 -6.50
N ASN A 15 -0.21 7.01 -7.73
CA ASN A 15 0.29 7.74 -8.87
C ASN A 15 -0.85 8.06 -9.85
N SER A 16 -0.99 9.34 -10.22
CA SER A 16 -2.07 9.79 -11.11
C SER A 16 -1.90 9.38 -12.58
N THR A 17 -0.74 8.81 -12.96
CA THR A 17 -0.41 8.40 -14.33
C THR A 17 0.00 6.94 -14.38
N SER A 18 -0.77 6.12 -15.12
CA SER A 18 -0.46 4.70 -15.35
C SER A 18 0.80 4.52 -16.20
N GLY A 19 1.54 3.45 -15.97
CA GLY A 19 2.79 3.09 -16.66
C GLY A 19 4.01 3.89 -16.20
N ARG A 20 3.88 4.79 -15.21
CA ARG A 20 5.00 5.58 -14.70
C ARG A 20 5.78 4.84 -13.61
N ASP A 21 5.11 4.07 -12.76
CA ASP A 21 5.78 3.30 -11.70
C ASP A 21 4.94 2.11 -11.23
N SER A 22 5.27 0.90 -11.69
CA SER A 22 4.58 -0.31 -11.25
C SER A 22 5.21 -1.01 -10.05
N ILE A 23 6.30 -0.47 -9.49
CA ILE A 23 7.05 -1.10 -8.39
C ILE A 23 6.79 -0.35 -7.07
N TRP A 24 7.01 0.95 -7.03
CA TRP A 24 6.86 1.71 -5.78
C TRP A 24 5.44 2.20 -5.56
N SER A 25 4.71 2.46 -6.64
CA SER A 25 3.33 2.95 -6.63
C SER A 25 2.27 1.86 -6.84
N ASP A 26 1.02 2.28 -6.82
CA ASP A 26 -0.16 1.52 -7.23
C ASP A 26 -0.39 1.49 -8.76
N ASP A 27 0.44 2.19 -9.54
CA ASP A 27 0.32 2.40 -10.98
C ASP A 27 -1.05 2.92 -11.44
N LYS A 28 -1.64 3.85 -10.65
CA LYS A 28 -2.93 4.52 -10.86
C LYS A 28 -4.16 3.66 -10.59
N TYR A 29 -4.15 2.40 -11.00
CA TYR A 29 -5.33 1.52 -10.95
C TYR A 29 -5.20 0.39 -9.93
N GLY A 30 -4.12 0.40 -9.15
CA GLY A 30 -3.85 -0.62 -8.15
C GLY A 30 -3.22 -1.88 -8.72
N GLU A 31 -2.54 -1.79 -9.87
CA GLU A 31 -1.78 -2.90 -10.49
C GLU A 31 -0.27 -2.83 -10.18
N GLY A 32 0.19 -1.72 -9.59
CA GLY A 32 1.54 -1.59 -9.06
C GLY A 32 1.72 -2.34 -7.73
N LYS A 33 2.99 -2.55 -7.33
CA LYS A 33 3.32 -3.31 -6.12
C LYS A 33 3.20 -2.52 -4.81
N ASN A 34 3.09 -1.18 -4.87
CA ASN A 34 3.02 -0.29 -3.70
C ASN A 34 4.16 -0.54 -2.67
N TRP A 35 5.38 -0.78 -3.14
CA TRP A 35 6.51 -1.05 -2.25
C TRP A 35 6.85 0.10 -1.31
N LEU A 36 6.60 1.36 -1.72
CA LEU A 36 6.83 2.49 -0.82
C LEU A 36 5.86 2.43 0.37
N GLY A 37 4.57 2.23 0.11
CA GLY A 37 3.57 2.05 1.16
C GLY A 37 3.92 0.90 2.10
N LEU A 38 4.32 -0.26 1.56
CA LEU A 38 4.78 -1.41 2.32
C LEU A 38 5.94 -1.06 3.26
N GLN A 39 7.00 -0.45 2.74
CA GLN A 39 8.18 -0.08 3.55
C GLN A 39 7.82 0.92 4.64
N LEU A 40 6.96 1.90 4.35
CA LEU A 40 6.52 2.88 5.34
C LEU A 40 5.72 2.22 6.48
N MET A 41 4.90 1.20 6.19
CA MET A 41 4.18 0.45 7.22
C MET A 41 5.12 -0.35 8.13
N LEU A 42 6.17 -0.97 7.57
CA LEU A 42 7.20 -1.66 8.36
C LEU A 42 8.02 -0.68 9.22
N VAL A 43 8.43 0.46 8.65
CA VAL A 43 9.15 1.50 9.39
C VAL A 43 8.26 2.11 10.48
N ARG A 44 6.96 2.28 10.22
CA ARG A 44 6.00 2.75 11.22
C ARG A 44 5.97 1.83 12.42
N ASP A 45 5.86 0.51 12.20
CA ASP A 45 5.90 -0.49 13.26
C ASP A 45 7.17 -0.42 14.10
N GLN A 46 8.34 -0.36 13.44
CA GLN A 46 9.63 -0.22 14.12
C GLN A 46 9.68 1.03 15.00
N ARG A 47 9.17 2.17 14.51
CA ARG A 47 9.13 3.43 15.27
C ARG A 47 8.11 3.41 16.40
N ALA A 48 6.98 2.74 16.20
CA ALA A 48 5.93 2.59 17.20
C ALA A 48 6.25 1.52 18.26
N ARG A 49 7.33 0.74 18.08
CA ARG A 49 7.62 -0.49 18.84
C ARG A 49 6.44 -1.47 18.79
N SER A 50 5.74 -1.48 17.66
CA SER A 50 4.65 -2.39 17.33
C SER A 50 5.13 -3.42 16.31
N ARG A 51 4.31 -4.45 16.10
CA ARG A 51 4.54 -5.49 15.10
C ARG A 51 3.31 -5.82 14.27
N SER A 52 2.20 -5.08 14.41
CA SER A 52 0.94 -5.44 13.74
C SER A 52 1.11 -5.57 12.23
N TRP A 53 1.63 -4.52 11.57
CA TRP A 53 1.84 -4.54 10.12
C TRP A 53 2.96 -5.50 9.71
N THR A 54 4.01 -5.61 10.52
CA THR A 54 5.12 -6.53 10.29
C THR A 54 4.62 -7.97 10.27
N ASP A 55 3.80 -8.35 11.26
CA ASP A 55 3.27 -9.69 11.40
C ASP A 55 2.22 -9.98 10.32
N ASP A 56 1.34 -9.02 10.01
CA ASP A 56 0.36 -9.16 8.92
C ASP A 56 1.02 -9.28 7.55
N LEU A 57 1.99 -8.41 7.24
CA LEU A 57 2.73 -8.44 5.98
C LEU A 57 3.57 -9.71 5.86
N SER A 58 4.20 -10.20 6.93
CA SER A 58 5.01 -11.43 6.88
C SER A 58 4.23 -12.69 6.50
N ARG A 59 2.89 -12.67 6.60
CA ARG A 59 2.02 -13.78 6.16
C ARG A 59 1.83 -13.83 4.66
N VAL A 60 2.05 -12.72 3.96
CA VAL A 60 1.75 -12.58 2.52
C VAL A 60 2.94 -12.10 1.69
N ILE A 61 3.87 -11.37 2.28
CA ILE A 61 5.08 -10.85 1.65
C ILE A 61 6.31 -11.50 2.29
N ASP A 62 7.23 -11.96 1.45
CA ASP A 62 8.60 -12.23 1.87
C ASP A 62 9.31 -10.90 2.12
N LEU A 63 9.49 -10.56 3.40
CA LEU A 63 10.07 -9.28 3.81
C LEU A 63 11.54 -9.10 3.38
N ALA A 64 12.23 -10.16 2.97
CA ALA A 64 13.60 -10.05 2.46
C ALA A 64 13.62 -9.59 0.98
N THR A 65 12.60 -9.94 0.21
CA THR A 65 12.54 -9.68 -1.23
C THR A 65 11.49 -8.65 -1.63
N GLY A 66 10.51 -8.39 -0.77
CA GLY A 66 9.33 -7.56 -1.07
C GLY A 66 8.32 -8.25 -1.98
N GLU A 67 8.57 -9.49 -2.38
CA GLU A 67 7.68 -10.26 -3.24
C GLU A 67 6.65 -11.03 -2.43
N ALA A 68 5.50 -11.32 -3.05
CA ALA A 68 4.52 -12.17 -2.43
C ALA A 68 5.05 -13.60 -2.24
N SER A 69 4.80 -14.18 -1.06
CA SER A 69 5.37 -15.48 -0.67
C SER A 69 4.90 -16.64 -1.55
N ASN A 70 3.70 -16.55 -2.12
CA ASN A 70 3.13 -17.54 -3.03
C ASN A 70 2.02 -16.88 -3.90
N PRO A 71 1.45 -17.59 -4.91
CA PRO A 71 0.44 -17.02 -5.79
C PRO A 71 -0.86 -16.57 -5.09
N GLU A 72 -1.27 -17.22 -4.00
CA GLU A 72 -2.44 -16.80 -3.22
C GLU A 72 -2.13 -15.50 -2.47
N SER A 73 -0.98 -15.43 -1.79
CA SER A 73 -0.52 -14.22 -1.12
C SER A 73 -0.37 -13.05 -2.10
N ARG A 74 0.03 -13.32 -3.35
CA ARG A 74 0.08 -12.30 -4.41
C ARG A 74 -1.31 -11.71 -4.67
N ARG A 75 -2.34 -12.56 -4.74
CA ARG A 75 -3.73 -12.10 -4.91
C ARG A 75 -4.19 -11.30 -3.71
N VAL A 76 -3.92 -11.77 -2.49
CA VAL A 76 -4.30 -11.06 -1.25
C VAL A 76 -3.68 -9.67 -1.20
N TRP A 77 -2.37 -9.56 -1.47
CA TRP A 77 -1.70 -8.26 -1.50
C TRP A 77 -2.25 -7.36 -2.61
N GLN A 78 -2.39 -7.89 -3.83
CA GLN A 78 -2.89 -7.09 -4.96
C GLN A 78 -4.34 -6.64 -4.75
N ASP A 79 -5.18 -7.47 -4.14
CA ASP A 79 -6.55 -7.09 -3.77
C ASP A 79 -6.56 -5.93 -2.77
N ALA A 80 -5.64 -5.91 -1.79
CA ALA A 80 -5.51 -4.80 -0.86
C ALA A 80 -5.08 -3.50 -1.57
N VAL A 81 -4.10 -3.58 -2.46
CA VAL A 81 -3.63 -2.42 -3.26
C VAL A 81 -4.75 -1.90 -4.17
N ARG A 82 -5.48 -2.77 -4.87
CA ARG A 82 -6.63 -2.39 -5.71
C ARG A 82 -7.73 -1.70 -4.90
N ARG A 83 -8.12 -2.26 -3.75
CA ARG A 83 -9.15 -1.66 -2.88
C ARG A 83 -8.73 -0.29 -2.36
N ALA A 84 -7.46 -0.12 -1.98
CA ALA A 84 -6.94 1.17 -1.55
C ALA A 84 -6.97 2.19 -2.71
N SER A 85 -6.52 1.78 -3.91
CA SER A 85 -6.53 2.62 -5.12
C SER A 85 -7.95 3.04 -5.54
N GLU A 86 -8.91 2.12 -5.47
CA GLU A 86 -10.33 2.42 -5.68
C GLU A 86 -10.87 3.43 -4.67
N ALA A 87 -10.53 3.28 -3.38
CA ALA A 87 -10.94 4.22 -2.35
C ALA A 87 -10.36 5.63 -2.57
N THR A 88 -9.07 5.74 -2.92
CA THR A 88 -8.42 7.03 -3.23
C THR A 88 -9.08 7.71 -4.42
N ARG A 89 -9.26 7.00 -5.54
CA ARG A 89 -9.91 7.57 -6.74
C ARG A 89 -11.36 7.96 -6.51
N SER A 90 -12.07 7.24 -5.64
CA SER A 90 -13.44 7.62 -5.25
C SER A 90 -13.47 8.97 -4.52
N GLN A 91 -12.46 9.25 -3.69
CA GLN A 91 -12.32 10.55 -3.02
C GLN A 91 -11.97 11.68 -3.99
N GLU A 92 -11.11 11.41 -4.98
CA GLU A 92 -10.77 12.37 -6.03
C GLU A 92 -11.99 12.77 -6.85
N ALA A 93 -12.78 11.79 -7.29
CA ALA A 93 -14.02 12.05 -8.04
C ALA A 93 -15.02 12.90 -7.25
N ILE A 94 -15.16 12.67 -5.94
CA ILE A 94 -16.02 13.49 -5.06
C ILE A 94 -15.47 14.90 -4.91
N ALA A 95 -14.15 15.08 -4.90
CA ALA A 95 -13.53 16.40 -4.79
C ALA A 95 -13.70 17.21 -6.09
N GLU A 96 -13.58 16.56 -7.25
CA GLU A 96 -13.79 17.19 -8.56
C GLU A 96 -15.24 17.66 -8.77
N ASP A 97 -16.24 16.90 -8.31
CA ASP A 97 -17.66 17.29 -8.38
C ASP A 97 -18.01 18.51 -7.49
N ARG A 98 -17.15 18.83 -6.52
CA ARG A 98 -17.34 19.93 -5.56
C ARG A 98 -16.58 21.22 -5.92
N ALA A 99 -15.76 21.20 -6.97
CA ALA A 99 -14.92 22.33 -7.40
C ALA A 99 -15.60 23.14 -8.51
#